data_AF-A0A7S2Y717-F1
#
_entry.id   AF-A0A7S2Y717-F1
#
_cell.length_a   1.000
_cell.length_b   1.000
_cell.length_c   1.000
_cell.angle_alpha   90.00
_cell.angle_beta   90.00
_cell.angle_gamma   90.00
#
_symmetry.space_group_name_H-M   'P 1'
#
loop_
_entity.id
_entity.type
_entity.pdbx_description
1 polymer ?
#
loop_
_entity_poly.entity_id
_entity_poly.type
_entity_poly.pdbx_seq_one_letter_code
_entity_poly.pdbx_strand_id
1 'polypeptide(L)'
;SVQKDTNNLFFGEGGDSSTRRSISFDPPRQVQIRSPISKEQRNRKRRVRLQSPRGNTIVKYGNGAIKEIRPDGVTVVRFNNGDIQTMCNGSVSYYYRDTGVLSVSQPDGSIVWEFPSGQAE
;
A
#
# COMPACT_ATOMS: atom_id res chain seq x y z
N SER A 1 -20.11 32.74 -2.55
CA SER A 1 -21.00 31.68 -3.05
C SER A 1 -20.62 31.32 -4.47
N VAL A 2 -20.02 30.16 -4.69
CA VAL A 2 -20.04 29.45 -5.98
C VAL A 2 -20.08 27.95 -5.65
N GLN A 3 -21.14 27.28 -6.11
CA GLN A 3 -21.42 25.84 -6.01
C GLN A 3 -20.40 25.03 -6.83
N LYS A 4 -19.83 23.99 -6.22
CA LYS A 4 -20.08 22.54 -6.46
C LYS A 4 -19.75 22.06 -7.88
N ASP A 5 -18.67 21.28 -7.98
CA ASP A 5 -18.57 20.19 -8.96
C ASP A 5 -18.08 18.93 -8.24
N THR A 6 -19.05 18.16 -7.75
CA THR A 6 -18.89 16.76 -7.39
C THR A 6 -18.84 15.97 -8.69
N ASN A 7 -17.74 15.26 -8.95
CA ASN A 7 -17.61 14.34 -10.09
C ASN A 7 -18.53 13.12 -9.89
N ASN A 8 -19.83 13.31 -10.12
CA ASN A 8 -20.79 12.24 -10.33
C ASN A 8 -20.71 11.81 -11.80
N LEU A 9 -19.99 10.73 -12.08
CA LEU A 9 -20.03 10.08 -13.40
C LEU A 9 -21.33 9.29 -13.51
N PHE A 10 -22.30 9.85 -14.25
CA PHE A 10 -23.53 9.19 -14.64
C PHE A 10 -23.24 8.26 -15.83
N PHE A 11 -23.42 6.95 -15.65
CA PHE A 11 -23.61 6.03 -16.77
C PHE A 11 -25.11 5.86 -16.99
N GLY A 12 -25.58 6.30 -18.15
CA GLY A 12 -26.89 5.96 -18.69
C GLY A 12 -26.75 4.73 -19.59
N GLU A 13 -27.54 3.69 -19.32
CA GLU A 13 -28.45 3.05 -20.26
C GLU A 13 -29.48 2.19 -19.49
N GLY A 14 -30.71 2.18 -20.01
CA GLY A 14 -31.88 1.31 -19.77
C GLY A 14 -32.12 0.57 -18.44
N GLY A 15 -33.18 1.00 -17.74
CA GLY A 15 -34.09 0.31 -16.81
C GLY A 15 -33.76 -1.08 -16.28
N ASP A 16 -33.60 -1.21 -14.95
CA ASP A 16 -34.69 -1.60 -14.05
C ASP A 16 -34.28 -1.34 -12.57
N SER A 17 -35.27 -1.27 -11.71
CA SER A 17 -35.24 -0.59 -10.41
C SER A 17 -34.82 -1.53 -9.27
N SER A 18 -33.57 -1.48 -8.79
CA SER A 18 -33.27 -1.74 -7.36
C SER A 18 -31.83 -1.45 -6.94
N THR A 19 -31.70 -0.52 -5.99
CA THR A 19 -30.56 -0.31 -5.09
C THR A 19 -29.19 -0.04 -5.74
N ARG A 20 -29.01 1.16 -6.32
CA ARG A 20 -27.67 1.73 -6.55
C ARG A 20 -27.05 2.09 -5.19
N ARG A 21 -26.23 1.19 -4.62
CA ARG A 21 -25.31 1.58 -3.54
C ARG A 21 -24.23 2.45 -4.16
N SER A 22 -24.36 3.76 -4.00
CA SER A 22 -23.28 4.72 -4.23
C SER A 22 -22.17 4.42 -3.21
N ILE A 23 -21.18 3.64 -3.63
CA ILE A 23 -19.97 3.45 -2.84
C ILE A 23 -19.12 4.69 -3.09
N SER A 24 -19.23 5.69 -2.23
CA SER A 24 -18.34 6.85 -2.25
C SER A 24 -16.93 6.34 -1.92
N PHE A 25 -16.10 6.21 -2.95
CA PHE A 25 -14.70 5.92 -2.76
C PHE A 25 -14.01 7.22 -2.40
N ASP A 26 -13.72 7.40 -1.10
CA ASP A 26 -12.69 8.32 -0.69
C ASP A 26 -11.35 7.58 -0.88
N PRO A 27 -10.59 7.82 -1.96
CA PRO A 27 -9.22 7.34 -2.00
C PRO A 27 -8.53 7.82 -0.72
N PRO A 28 -7.79 6.94 -0.01
CA PRO A 28 -7.09 7.36 1.20
C PRO A 28 -6.25 8.57 0.84
N ARG A 29 -6.64 9.74 1.39
CA ARG A 29 -6.12 11.08 1.07
C ARG A 29 -4.67 10.96 0.65
N GLN A 30 -4.43 11.10 -0.66
CA GLN A 30 -3.13 10.98 -1.33
C GLN A 30 -2.05 10.68 -0.32
N VAL A 31 -1.93 9.41 0.06
CA VAL A 31 -0.87 9.01 0.99
C VAL A 31 0.37 9.29 0.17
N GLN A 32 0.96 10.48 0.34
CA GLN A 32 2.38 10.64 0.07
C GLN A 32 2.94 9.40 0.74
N ILE A 33 3.46 8.44 -0.03
CA ILE A 33 4.08 7.24 0.50
C ILE A 33 5.39 7.70 1.12
N ARG A 34 5.26 8.50 2.18
CA ARG A 34 6.13 8.52 3.31
C ARG A 34 5.98 7.11 3.80
N SER A 35 6.89 6.24 3.33
CA SER A 35 7.40 5.13 4.12
C SER A 35 7.26 5.54 5.57
N PRO A 36 6.58 4.77 6.45
CA PRO A 36 6.28 5.25 7.79
C PRO A 36 7.59 5.57 8.51
N ILE A 37 8.03 6.82 8.39
CA ILE A 37 8.89 7.48 9.35
C ILE A 37 7.89 7.97 10.39
N SER A 38 7.28 7.02 11.12
CA SER A 38 6.72 7.37 12.40
C SER A 38 7.90 7.80 13.26
N LYS A 39 7.69 8.89 13.99
CA LYS A 39 8.64 9.50 14.92
C LYS A 39 8.93 8.55 16.09
N GLU A 40 9.57 7.41 15.85
CA GLU A 40 10.00 6.47 16.88
C GLU A 40 11.50 6.60 17.11
N GLN A 41 11.90 7.84 17.40
CA GLN A 41 13.20 8.18 17.91
C GLN A 41 13.22 8.01 19.44
N ARG A 42 12.68 6.90 19.98
CA ARG A 42 12.85 6.55 21.42
C ARG A 42 12.59 5.09 21.79
N ASN A 43 12.97 4.10 20.97
CA ASN A 43 13.24 2.75 21.53
C ASN A 43 14.31 1.98 20.74
N ARG A 44 15.54 2.50 20.81
CA ARG A 44 16.69 2.12 19.97
C ARG A 44 17.42 0.84 20.41
N LYS A 45 16.74 -0.22 20.88
CA LYS A 45 17.47 -1.37 21.47
C LYS A 45 17.20 -2.79 20.98
N ARG A 46 16.35 -3.04 19.98
CA ARG A 46 16.27 -4.41 19.40
C ARG A 46 16.08 -4.40 17.89
N ARG A 47 17.18 -4.18 17.16
CA ARG A 47 17.28 -4.57 15.75
C ARG A 47 18.21 -5.77 15.65
N VAL A 48 17.72 -6.88 15.12
CA VAL A 48 18.54 -8.08 14.88
C VAL A 48 18.65 -8.29 13.38
N ARG A 49 19.88 -8.49 12.89
CA ARG A 49 20.15 -8.84 11.49
C ARG A 49 20.59 -10.30 11.42
N LEU A 50 19.98 -11.06 10.54
CA LEU A 50 20.26 -12.47 10.28
C LEU A 50 20.53 -12.67 8.79
N GLN A 51 21.30 -13.70 8.46
CA GLN A 51 21.43 -14.19 7.11
C GLN A 51 20.74 -15.55 7.01
N SER A 52 19.90 -15.73 6.00
CA SER A 52 19.30 -17.03 5.71
C SER A 52 20.27 -17.93 4.93
N PRO A 53 20.11 -19.26 4.98
CA PRO A 53 20.87 -20.18 4.13
C PRO A 53 20.73 -19.91 2.62
N ARG A 54 19.66 -19.21 2.21
CA ARG A 54 19.38 -18.81 0.83
C ARG A 54 20.03 -17.47 0.43
N GLY A 55 20.83 -16.87 1.30
CA GLY A 55 21.50 -15.58 1.05
C GLY A 55 20.65 -14.34 1.37
N ASN A 56 19.38 -14.51 1.76
CA ASN A 56 18.53 -13.38 2.13
C ASN A 56 19.02 -12.74 3.43
N THR A 57 19.10 -11.42 3.47
CA THR A 57 19.28 -10.64 4.70
C THR A 57 17.94 -10.40 5.36
N ILE A 58 17.78 -10.82 6.60
CA ILE A 58 16.57 -10.60 7.41
C ILE A 58 16.89 -9.60 8.52
N VAL A 59 16.06 -8.56 8.65
CA VAL A 59 16.15 -7.55 9.72
C VAL A 59 14.85 -7.57 10.52
N LYS A 60 14.94 -7.92 11.80
CA LYS A 60 13.82 -7.84 12.75
C LYS A 60 13.92 -6.53 13.51
N TYR A 61 12.85 -5.74 13.49
CA TYR A 61 12.77 -4.46 14.18
C TYR A 61 12.04 -4.60 15.52
N GLY A 62 12.33 -3.69 16.45
CA GLY A 62 11.74 -3.71 17.79
C GLY A 62 10.22 -3.48 17.81
N ASN A 63 9.67 -2.86 16.76
CA ASN A 63 8.24 -2.66 16.55
C ASN A 63 7.51 -3.89 15.97
N GLY A 64 8.19 -5.03 15.81
CA GLY A 64 7.64 -6.26 15.26
C GLY A 64 7.73 -6.38 13.74
N ALA A 65 8.13 -5.33 13.02
CA ALA A 65 8.31 -5.42 11.57
C ALA A 65 9.48 -6.34 11.20
N ILE A 66 9.36 -7.02 10.06
CA ILE A 66 10.41 -7.86 9.49
C ILE A 66 10.70 -7.38 8.08
N LYS A 67 11.94 -6.97 7.83
CA LYS A 67 12.44 -6.67 6.48
C LYS A 67 13.29 -7.83 5.98
N GLU A 68 12.99 -8.29 4.78
CA GLU A 68 13.72 -9.31 4.06
C GLU A 68 14.30 -8.68 2.78
N ILE A 69 15.60 -8.84 2.58
CA ILE A 69 16.31 -8.38 1.37
C ILE A 69 16.84 -9.63 0.70
N ARG A 70 16.36 -9.90 -0.50
CA ARG A 70 16.76 -11.05 -1.30
C ARG A 70 18.03 -10.71 -2.12
N PRO A 71 18.82 -11.72 -2.54
CA PRO A 71 20.01 -11.51 -3.37
C PRO A 71 19.73 -10.82 -4.71
N ASP A 72 18.52 -10.99 -5.24
CA ASP A 72 18.02 -10.35 -6.47
C ASP A 72 17.69 -8.84 -6.29
N GLY A 73 17.90 -8.29 -5.08
CA GLY A 73 17.62 -6.89 -4.76
C GLY A 73 16.17 -6.62 -4.34
N VAL A 74 15.28 -7.61 -4.46
CA VAL A 74 13.89 -7.48 -4.01
C VAL A 74 13.86 -7.34 -2.49
N THR A 75 13.18 -6.31 -2.01
CA THR A 75 12.99 -6.04 -0.59
C THR A 75 11.53 -6.20 -0.22
N VAL A 76 11.24 -6.98 0.82
CA VAL A 76 9.89 -7.17 1.36
C VAL A 76 9.88 -6.77 2.82
N VAL A 77 8.96 -5.90 3.22
CA VAL A 77 8.73 -5.50 4.61
C VAL A 77 7.35 -6.00 5.03
N ARG A 78 7.30 -6.82 6.07
CA ARG A 78 6.08 -7.31 6.71
C ARG A 78 5.87 -6.50 7.99
N PHE A 79 4.79 -5.73 8.06
CA PHE A 79 4.45 -4.91 9.22
C PHE A 79 3.62 -5.68 10.24
N ASN A 80 3.61 -5.21 11.49
CA ASN A 80 2.88 -5.86 12.59
C ASN A 80 1.36 -5.83 12.38
N ASN A 81 0.83 -4.80 11.71
CA ASN A 81 -0.59 -4.73 11.33
C ASN A 81 -0.95 -5.69 10.17
N GLY A 82 0.01 -6.46 9.65
CA GLY A 82 -0.21 -7.40 8.56
C GLY A 82 -0.01 -6.81 7.16
N ASP A 83 0.22 -5.50 7.03
CA ASP A 83 0.55 -4.87 5.76
C ASP A 83 1.87 -5.40 5.19
N ILE A 84 2.01 -5.31 3.87
CA ILE A 84 3.21 -5.75 3.16
C ILE A 84 3.66 -4.65 2.21
N GLN A 85 4.91 -4.23 2.33
CA GLN A 85 5.55 -3.36 1.33
C GLN A 85 6.60 -4.16 0.55
N THR A 86 6.58 -4.08 -0.77
CA THR A 86 7.58 -4.69 -1.65
C THR A 86 8.27 -3.62 -2.49
N MET A 87 9.59 -3.70 -2.60
CA MET A 87 10.40 -2.82 -3.44
C MET A 87 11.14 -3.70 -4.45
N CYS A 88 10.97 -3.40 -5.74
CA CYS A 88 11.56 -4.16 -6.83
C CYS A 88 11.75 -3.24 -8.03
N ASN A 89 12.95 -3.21 -8.62
CA ASN A 89 13.25 -2.49 -9.86
C ASN A 89 12.78 -1.01 -9.86
N GLY A 90 12.96 -0.31 -8.73
CA GLY A 90 12.55 1.09 -8.57
C GLY A 90 11.04 1.30 -8.31
N SER A 91 10.23 0.26 -8.45
CA SER A 91 8.82 0.27 -8.08
C SER A 91 8.64 -0.05 -6.60
N VAL A 92 7.59 0.50 -5.99
CA VAL A 92 7.19 0.23 -4.61
C VAL A 92 5.72 -0.16 -4.59
N SER A 93 5.42 -1.38 -4.14
CA SER A 93 4.05 -1.80 -3.87
C SER A 93 3.76 -1.86 -2.38
N TYR A 94 2.52 -1.51 -1.99
CA TYR A 94 2.03 -1.54 -0.62
C TYR A 94 0.65 -2.21 -0.58
N TYR A 95 0.57 -3.36 0.06
CA TYR A 95 -0.65 -4.11 0.29
C TYR A 95 -1.21 -3.79 1.68
N TYR A 96 -2.43 -3.26 1.71
CA TYR A 96 -3.18 -2.94 2.91
C TYR A 96 -3.98 -4.17 3.36
N ARG A 97 -3.61 -4.76 4.50
CA ARG A 97 -4.21 -6.03 4.95
C ARG A 97 -5.69 -5.90 5.25
N ASP A 98 -6.10 -4.79 5.86
CA ASP A 98 -7.47 -4.60 6.34
C ASP A 98 -8.48 -4.42 5.19
N THR A 99 -8.07 -3.77 4.11
CA THR A 99 -8.93 -3.47 2.95
C THR A 99 -8.69 -4.41 1.77
N GLY A 100 -7.55 -5.09 1.73
CA GLY A 100 -7.10 -5.88 0.59
C GLY A 100 -6.68 -5.05 -0.62
N VAL A 101 -6.56 -3.72 -0.47
CA VAL A 101 -6.12 -2.82 -1.55
C VAL A 101 -4.61 -2.93 -1.77
N LEU A 102 -4.18 -2.85 -3.02
CA LEU A 102 -2.78 -2.76 -3.40
C LEU A 102 -2.51 -1.39 -4.04
N SER A 103 -1.48 -0.70 -3.58
CA SER A 103 -0.94 0.49 -4.24
C SER A 103 0.40 0.17 -4.88
N VAL A 104 0.63 0.60 -6.12
CA VAL A 104 1.90 0.42 -6.83
C VAL A 104 2.38 1.77 -7.34
N SER A 105 3.47 2.28 -6.77
CA SER A 105 4.20 3.44 -7.30
C SER A 105 5.28 2.99 -8.26
N GLN A 106 5.26 3.56 -9.47
CA GLN A 106 6.22 3.28 -10.52
C GLN A 106 7.38 4.28 -10.53
N PRO A 107 8.52 3.96 -11.18
CA PRO A 107 9.68 4.84 -11.24
C PRO A 107 9.41 6.19 -11.93
N ASP A 108 8.39 6.25 -12.81
CA ASP A 108 7.94 7.47 -13.48
C ASP A 108 7.08 8.39 -12.59
N GLY A 109 6.79 7.95 -11.36
CA GLY A 109 5.97 8.68 -10.39
C GLY A 109 4.47 8.42 -10.49
N SER A 110 4.01 7.61 -11.46
CA SER A 110 2.62 7.18 -11.52
C SER A 110 2.29 6.21 -10.37
N ILE A 111 1.01 6.18 -9.99
CA ILE A 111 0.51 5.28 -8.95
C ILE A 111 -0.71 4.55 -9.50
N VAL A 112 -0.69 3.22 -9.40
CA VAL A 112 -1.83 2.35 -9.72
C VAL A 112 -2.42 1.81 -8.42
N TRP A 113 -3.74 1.77 -8.32
CA TRP A 113 -4.48 1.16 -7.22
C TRP A 113 -5.23 -0.05 -7.72
N GLU A 114 -5.04 -1.22 -7.10
CA GLU A 114 -5.82 -2.43 -7.37
C GLU A 114 -6.70 -2.76 -6.16
N PHE A 115 -7.98 -2.98 -6.42
CA PHE A 115 -8.98 -3.28 -5.41
C PHE A 115 -9.29 -4.78 -5.36
N PRO A 116 -9.78 -5.30 -4.22
CA PRO A 116 -10.23 -6.70 -4.14
C PRO A 116 -11.31 -7.09 -5.15
N SER A 117 -12.06 -6.11 -5.66
CA SER A 117 -13.04 -6.29 -6.74
C SER A 117 -12.40 -6.63 -8.09
N GLY A 118 -11.09 -6.49 -8.23
CA GLY A 118 -10.36 -6.55 -9.50
C GLY A 118 -10.37 -5.23 -10.27
N GLN A 119 -11.03 -4.19 -9.76
CA GLN A 119 -10.93 -2.84 -10.32
C GLN A 119 -9.50 -2.31 -10.15
N ALA A 120 -9.01 -1.57 -11.16
CA ALA A 120 -7.77 -0.81 -11.06
C ALA A 120 -8.00 0.66 -11.46
N GLU A 121 -7.33 1.58 -10.75
CA GLU A 121 -7.34 3.04 -10.98
C GLU A 121 -5.94 3.61 -11.13
#